data_AF-A0A4R1M7K9-F1
#
_entry.id   AF-A0A4R1M7K9-F1
#
_cell.length_a   1.000
_cell.length_b   1.000
_cell.length_c   1.000
_cell.angle_alpha   90.00
_cell.angle_beta   90.00
_cell.angle_gamma   90.00
#
_symmetry.space_group_name_H-M   'P 1'
#
loop_
_entity.id
_entity.type
_entity.pdbx_description
1 polymer ?
#
loop_
_entity_poly.entity_id
_entity_poly.type
_entity_poly.pdbx_seq_one_letter_code
_entity_poly.pdbx_strand_id
1 'polypeptide(L)' 'MTTEDLESVTGFVRYSKQVDWFKRELRVSVARRSDGSPVITWETFNAIQKKRAGVTSEPIEEQRPLLRPEKLRAVK' A
#
# COMPACT_ATOMS: atom_id res chain seq x y z
N MET A 1 -10.99 15.15 -2.96
CA MET A 1 -11.76 13.89 -3.03
C MET A 1 -12.83 13.98 -1.98
N THR A 2 -14.09 13.94 -2.42
CA THR A 2 -15.28 13.98 -1.56
C THR A 2 -15.61 12.59 -1.03
N THR A 3 -16.59 12.48 -0.13
CA THR A 3 -17.04 11.18 0.39
C THR A 3 -17.72 10.37 -0.71
N GLU A 4 -18.49 11.02 -1.56
CA GLU A 4 -19.18 10.42 -2.70
C GLU A 4 -18.19 9.85 -3.74
N ASP A 5 -17.09 10.56 -3.99
CA ASP A 5 -16.01 10.06 -4.85
C ASP A 5 -15.40 8.76 -4.29
N LEU A 6 -15.19 8.70 -2.97
CA LEU A 6 -14.63 7.52 -2.31
C LEU A 6 -15.59 6.33 -2.37
N GLU A 7 -16.89 6.56 -2.20
CA GLU A 7 -17.91 5.52 -2.36
C GLU A 7 -17.98 5.02 -3.80
N SER A 8 -17.92 5.91 -4.79
CA SER A 8 -17.91 5.53 -6.21
C SER A 8 -16.68 4.69 -6.58
N VAL A 9 -15.49 5.08 -6.10
CA VAL A 9 -14.23 4.40 -6.43
C VAL A 9 -14.09 3.07 -5.70
N THR A 10 -14.42 3.03 -4.41
CA THR A 10 -14.20 1.84 -3.57
C THR A 10 -15.40 0.90 -3.53
N GLY A 11 -16.60 1.39 -3.81
CA GLY A 11 -17.86 0.69 -3.63
C GLY A 11 -18.30 0.55 -2.16
N PHE A 12 -17.61 1.20 -1.22
CA PHE A 12 -17.87 1.06 0.22
C PHE A 12 -18.24 2.39 0.86
N VAL A 13 -19.31 2.37 1.66
CA VAL A 13 -19.74 3.52 2.51
C VAL A 13 -18.91 3.60 3.79
N ARG A 14 -18.40 2.47 4.29
CA ARG A 14 -17.67 2.42 5.56
C ARG A 14 -16.19 2.75 5.37
N TYR A 15 -15.69 3.79 6.04
CA TYR A 15 -14.28 4.22 5.98
C TYR A 15 -13.28 3.10 6.30
N SER A 16 -13.59 2.21 7.23
CA SER A 16 -12.73 1.04 7.52
C SER A 16 -12.59 0.12 6.31
N LYS A 17 -13.69 -0.15 5.60
CA LYS A 17 -13.68 -0.98 4.39
C LYS A 17 -13.02 -0.29 3.20
N GLN A 18 -13.15 1.02 3.10
CA GLN A 18 -12.40 1.81 2.11
C GLN A 18 -10.89 1.66 2.33
N VAL A 19 -10.42 1.77 3.58
CA VAL A 19 -8.98 1.60 3.91
C VAL A 19 -8.51 0.17 3.64
N ASP A 20 -9.30 -0.84 4.01
CA ASP A 20 -9.00 -2.24 3.68
C ASP A 20 -8.91 -2.46 2.17
N TRP A 21 -9.78 -1.80 1.40
CA TRP A 21 -9.76 -1.85 -0.07
C TRP A 21 -8.46 -1.28 -0.63
N PHE A 22 -8.01 -0.10 -0.17
CA PHE A 22 -6.74 0.48 -0.62
C PHE A 22 -5.54 -0.44 -0.34
N LYS A 23 -5.54 -1.09 0.83
CA LYS A 23 -4.50 -2.05 1.20
C LYS A 23 -4.54 -3.31 0.34
N ARG A 24 -5.73 -3.83 0.03
CA ARG A 24 -5.89 -5.05 -0.78
C ARG A 24 -5.56 -4.80 -2.25
N GLU A 25 -6.12 -3.75 -2.83
CA GLU A 25 -6.10 -3.51 -4.27
C GLU A 25 -4.80 -2.83 -4.70
N LEU A 26 -4.42 -1.77 -4.00
CA LEU A 26 -3.27 -0.94 -4.38
C LEU A 26 -2.00 -1.33 -3.62
N ARG A 27 -2.13 -2.15 -2.57
CA ARG A 27 -1.06 -2.50 -1.63
C ARG A 27 -0.47 -1.26 -0.94
N VAL A 28 -1.31 -0.26 -0.65
CA VAL A 28 -0.91 0.96 0.05
C VAL A 28 -1.68 1.13 1.34
N SER A 29 -0.99 1.55 2.39
CA SER A 29 -1.60 1.96 3.66
C SER A 29 -1.98 3.44 3.58
N VAL A 30 -3.26 3.74 3.76
CA VAL A 30 -3.79 5.11 3.65
C VAL A 30 -4.02 5.69 5.03
N ALA A 31 -3.58 6.93 5.25
CA ALA A 31 -3.79 7.65 6.49
C ALA A 31 -5.27 8.02 6.66
N ARG A 32 -5.69 8.31 7.90
CA ARG A 32 -7.06 8.79 8.20
C ARG A 32 -7.00 10.22 8.72
N ARG A 33 -7.98 11.03 8.31
CA ARG A 33 -8.23 12.35 8.93
C ARG A 33 -8.80 12.18 10.34
N SER A 34 -8.90 13.31 11.05
CA SER A 34 -9.54 13.38 12.37
C SER A 34 -11.02 12.96 12.36
N ASP A 35 -11.69 13.06 11.21
CA ASP A 35 -13.07 12.60 10.99
C ASP A 35 -13.17 11.09 10.66
N GLY A 36 -12.04 10.40 10.55
CA GLY A 36 -11.95 8.98 10.20
C GLY A 36 -11.99 8.66 8.70
N SER A 37 -12.18 9.66 7.83
CA SER A 37 -12.15 9.48 6.37
C SER A 37 -10.73 9.14 5.90
N PRO A 38 -10.58 8.26 4.89
CA PRO A 38 -9.27 7.96 4.32
C PRO A 38 -8.74 9.16 3.53
N VAL A 39 -7.45 9.45 3.68
CA VAL A 39 -6.74 10.48 2.93
C VAL A 39 -5.53 9.92 2.24
N ILE A 40 -5.52 10.08 0.92
CA ILE A 40 -4.37 9.80 0.07
C ILE A 40 -3.43 11.00 0.11
N THR A 41 -2.20 10.78 0.57
CA THR A 41 -1.14 11.80 0.46
C THR A 41 -0.64 11.89 -0.98
N TRP A 42 -0.07 13.04 -1.34
CA TRP A 42 0.52 13.22 -2.67
C TRP A 42 1.62 12.20 -2.97
N GLU A 43 2.39 11.84 -1.95
CA GLU A 43 3.41 10.79 -2.04
C GLU A 43 2.81 9.42 -2.37
N THR A 44 1.72 9.02 -1.70
CA THR A 44 0.99 7.79 -1.99
C THR A 44 0.44 7.78 -3.41
N PHE A 45 -0.14 8.90 -3.85
CA PHE A 45 -0.63 9.05 -5.22
C PHE A 45 0.50 8.83 -6.24
N ASN A 46 1.65 9.47 -6.04
CA ASN A 46 2.79 9.32 -6.94
C ASN A 46 3.35 7.89 -6.93
N ALA A 47 3.38 7.20 -5.79
CA ALA A 47 3.77 5.79 -5.70
C ALA A 47 2.83 4.89 -6.52
N ILE A 48 1.52 5.12 -6.44
CA ILE A 48 0.52 4.40 -7.24
C ILE A 48 0.74 4.66 -8.74
N GLN A 49 0.98 5.90 -9.14
CA GLN A 49 1.23 6.25 -10.54
C GLN A 49 2.52 5.61 -11.07
N LYS A 50 3.61 5.65 -10.30
CA LYS A 50 4.88 4.99 -10.65
C LYS A 50 4.72 3.48 -10.81
N LYS A 51 3.92 2.84 -9.96
CA LYS A 51 3.59 1.41 -10.05
C LYS A 51 2.78 1.09 -11.31
N ARG A 52 1.76 1.90 -11.62
CA ARG A 52 0.96 1.74 -12.85
C ARG A 52 1.76 1.96 -14.12
N ALA A 53 2.67 2.92 -14.11
CA ALA A 53 3.55 3.22 -15.24
C ALA A 53 4.66 2.19 -15.44
N GLY A 54 4.80 1.20 -14.54
CA GLY A 54 5.89 0.22 -14.59
C GLY A 54 7.26 0.81 -14.27
N VAL A 55 7.31 2.03 -13.73
CA VAL A 55 8.54 2.77 -13.43
C VAL A 55 9.02 2.49 -11.99
N THR A 56 8.42 1.53 -11.30
CA THR A 56 8.88 1.18 -9.95
C THR A 56 10.23 0.48 -10.02
N SER A 57 11.29 1.25 -9.74
CA SER A 57 12.66 0.79 -9.56
C SER A 57 13.02 0.56 -8.08
N GLU A 58 12.08 0.73 -7.16
CA GLU A 58 12.34 0.45 -5.76
C GLU A 58 12.13 -1.04 -5.51
N PRO A 59 13.16 -1.78 -5.07
CA PRO A 59 12.91 -3.07 -4.46
C PRO A 59 12.02 -2.77 -3.25
N ILE A 60 10.81 -3.31 -3.26
CA ILE A 60 10.11 -3.52 -1.99
C ILE A 60 11.14 -4.29 -1.17
N GLU A 61 11.65 -3.72 -0.07
CA GLU A 61 12.44 -4.44 0.93
C GLU A 61 11.51 -5.48 1.60
N GLU A 62 10.92 -6.37 0.82
CA GLU A 62 10.61 -7.69 1.28
C GLU A 62 11.98 -8.27 1.62
N GLN A 63 12.34 -8.22 2.91
CA GLN A 63 13.46 -8.98 3.44
C GLN A 63 13.27 -10.40 2.91
N ARG A 64 13.97 -10.76 1.83
CA ARG A 64 13.92 -12.10 1.28
C ARG A 64 14.26 -13.00 2.44
N PRO A 65 13.36 -13.90 2.85
CA PRO A 65 13.67 -14.80 3.94
C PRO A 65 14.95 -15.54 3.55
N LEU A 66 15.95 -15.48 4.43
CA LEU A 66 17.21 -16.19 4.23
C LEU A 66 16.86 -17.66 4.04
N LEU A 67 16.95 -18.15 2.80
CA LEU A 67 16.63 -19.55 2.44
C LEU A 67 17.50 -20.56 3.20
N ARG A 68 18.54 -20.09 3.91
CA ARG A 68 19.35 -20.86 4.83
C ARG A 68 19.83 -19.97 5.99
N PRO A 69 19.76 -20.43 7.25
CA PRO A 69 20.32 -19.68 8.38
C PRO A 69 21.83 -19.50 8.24
N GLU A 70 22.36 -18.31 8.56
CA GLU A 70 23.79 -17.96 8.44
C GLU A 70 24.74 -18.97 9.11
N LYS A 71 24.26 -19.62 10.16
CA LYS A 71 25.00 -20.63 10.94
C LYS A 71 25.47 -21.83 10.10
N LEU A 72 24.84 -22.11 8.96
CA LEU A 72 25.21 -23.24 8.08
C LEU A 72 26.18 -22.85 6.95
N ARG A 73 26.63 -21.59 6.89
CA ARG A 73 27.54 -21.09 5.85
C ARG A 73 29.02 -21.36 6.16
N ALA A 74 29.33 -21.81 7.39
CA ALA A 74 30.68 -22.13 7.85
C ALA A 74 30.90 -23.64 7.90
N VAL A 75 30.99 -24.28 6.73
CA VAL A 75 31.67 -25.57 6.60
C VAL A 75 32.55 -25.43 5.37
N LYS A 76 33.85 -25.24 5.61
CA LYS A 76 34.90 -25.21 4.59
C LYS A 76 35.45 -26.62 4.42
#